data_AF-A0A5P9PL32-F1
#
_entry.id   AF-A0A5P9PL32-F1
#
_cell.length_a   1.000
_cell.length_b   1.000
_cell.length_c   1.000
_cell.angle_alpha   90.00
_cell.angle_beta   90.00
_cell.angle_gamma   90.00
#
_symmetry.space_group_name_H-M   'P 1'
#
loop_
_entity.id
_entity.type
_entity.pdbx_description
1 polymer ?
#
loop_
_entity_poly.entity_id
_entity_poly.type
_entity_poly.pdbx_seq_one_letter_code
_entity_poly.pdbx_strand_id
1 'polypeptide(L)'
;MSSMSEETTLENARARLRRLGVQVPVLAAAAAVAFGGISTVAPGIAAAAPPPSASSADDDRSIRQKLNELRELAKKGSISSGVRASQLLDAVTKYFPGCVGRCLAEKIAGSGSLPTSISSQLKLAAECVSECYLKRKLKTPDQAYEELLQAKAEEKRARKELRKAKESGADTTKLEENYKKTQAATGKAEKEHVRAVDRHTVAKRVSEYITEQDAAKKRNKNGDDGDAPPQAVKPTKPPKGGPSTTGKTVETPGAKAVAPKVGSRIGRGGGGAAALAILGELAGQKYQEHLSAEHRKMLAKAIEDPKLRKNIVDYYNGYTKDNPFGQIIRPFQKTGFSHGAAMDTAPALIEFQKKLDAQVKLAKDRAARSNADRSYQQASKECRGENTCTTDRTRVLRERARQDKNRDALIADKKAASKPVPKSERQRHIDKQGELDRQSREQFGKDGDKAVKKPKVRTERQRHIDKQGELDRQSREQFGKDGDKAVKKPKVRTERQRHIDKQGELDRKDREQLGTKPVENKTPTGKAGKNNAKKNNPQYQAALKKQSMAA
;
A
#
# COMPACT_ATOMS: atom_id res chain seq x y z
N MET A 1 -42.09 39.00 36.72
CA MET A 1 -42.61 37.65 37.05
C MET A 1 -43.13 37.01 35.77
N SER A 2 -42.29 36.27 35.06
CA SER A 2 -42.66 35.35 33.96
C SER A 2 -41.41 34.63 33.46
N SER A 3 -41.15 33.42 33.96
CA SER A 3 -40.27 32.41 33.34
C SER A 3 -40.25 31.14 34.19
N MET A 4 -41.26 30.27 34.09
CA MET A 4 -41.22 28.91 34.68
C MET A 4 -41.97 27.84 33.88
N SER A 5 -42.19 28.00 32.56
CA SER A 5 -43.05 27.05 31.81
C SER A 5 -42.37 26.20 30.71
N GLU A 6 -41.07 26.31 30.45
CA GLU A 6 -40.44 25.58 29.32
C GLU A 6 -39.76 24.25 29.70
N GLU A 7 -39.34 24.06 30.96
CA GLU A 7 -38.60 22.85 31.39
C GLU A 7 -39.45 21.57 31.42
N THR A 8 -40.77 21.67 31.57
CA THR A 8 -41.65 20.50 31.73
C THR A 8 -41.95 19.77 30.42
N THR A 9 -41.77 20.42 29.26
CA THR A 9 -42.07 19.81 27.95
C THR A 9 -41.00 18.83 27.48
N LEU A 10 -39.72 19.14 27.75
CA LEU A 10 -38.58 18.31 27.36
C LEU A 10 -38.47 17.02 28.21
N GLU A 11 -38.77 17.11 29.51
CA GLU A 11 -38.79 15.95 30.39
C GLU A 11 -39.96 15.00 30.08
N ASN A 12 -41.14 15.53 29.75
CA ASN A 12 -42.28 14.70 29.34
C ASN A 12 -42.02 13.97 28.00
N ALA A 13 -41.30 14.60 27.07
CA ALA A 13 -40.89 13.95 25.82
C ALA A 13 -39.88 12.81 26.07
N ARG A 14 -38.92 12.99 26.98
CA ARG A 14 -37.97 11.94 27.39
C ARG A 14 -38.64 10.78 28.13
N ALA A 15 -39.63 11.06 28.98
CA ALA A 15 -40.37 10.03 29.70
C ALA A 15 -41.20 9.14 28.76
N ARG A 16 -41.80 9.71 27.71
CA ARG A 16 -42.55 8.96 26.69
C ARG A 16 -41.66 8.07 25.81
N LEU A 17 -40.46 8.53 25.45
CA LEU A 17 -39.50 7.74 24.65
C LEU A 17 -38.92 6.54 25.42
N ARG A 18 -38.73 6.66 26.74
CA ARG A 18 -38.28 5.53 27.58
C ARG A 18 -39.31 4.42 27.72
N ARG A 19 -40.61 4.74 27.64
CA ARG A 19 -41.69 3.73 27.68
C ARG A 19 -41.83 2.92 26.39
N LEU A 20 -41.22 3.38 25.28
CA LEU A 20 -41.28 2.70 23.97
C LEU A 20 -40.02 1.87 23.65
N GLY A 21 -39.04 1.77 24.56
CA GLY A 21 -37.86 0.89 24.40
C GLY A 21 -36.85 1.32 23.32
N VAL A 22 -36.99 2.50 22.73
CA VAL A 22 -36.09 2.99 21.67
C VAL A 22 -34.94 3.80 22.28
N GLN A 23 -33.71 3.29 22.22
CA GLN A 23 -32.51 4.08 22.51
C GLN A 23 -32.15 4.94 21.30
N VAL A 24 -32.46 6.24 21.36
CA VAL A 24 -32.00 7.21 20.37
C VAL A 24 -30.73 7.90 20.89
N PRO A 25 -29.61 7.92 20.14
CA PRO A 25 -28.42 8.66 20.55
C PRO A 25 -28.71 10.16 20.62
N VAL A 26 -28.32 10.78 21.72
CA VAL A 26 -28.60 12.18 22.13
C VAL A 26 -28.31 13.23 21.04
N LEU A 27 -27.40 12.95 20.11
CA LEU A 27 -27.05 13.82 18.99
C LEU A 27 -28.14 13.95 17.92
N ALA A 28 -28.97 12.93 17.71
CA ALA A 28 -30.04 13.00 16.71
C ALA A 28 -31.23 13.86 17.16
N ALA A 29 -31.50 13.89 18.48
CA ALA A 29 -32.53 14.75 19.06
C ALA A 29 -32.12 16.23 19.06
N ALA A 30 -30.83 16.53 19.27
CA ALA A 30 -30.32 17.90 19.22
C ALA A 30 -30.33 18.48 17.79
N ALA A 31 -30.08 17.65 16.77
CA ALA A 31 -30.16 18.08 15.37
C ALA A 31 -31.59 18.38 14.91
N ALA A 32 -32.60 17.65 15.41
CA ALA A 32 -34.00 17.87 15.06
C ALA A 32 -34.60 19.16 15.68
N VAL A 33 -34.07 19.61 16.82
CA VAL A 33 -34.52 20.85 17.49
C VAL A 33 -33.82 22.09 16.91
N ALA A 34 -32.61 21.96 16.37
CA ALA A 34 -31.87 23.07 15.78
C ALA A 34 -32.28 23.43 14.34
N PHE A 35 -33.01 22.55 13.62
CA PHE A 35 -33.42 22.76 12.22
C PHE A 35 -34.95 22.73 12.07
N GLY A 36 -35.62 23.69 12.72
CA GLY A 36 -37.08 23.86 12.80
C GLY A 36 -37.95 23.28 11.67
N GLY A 37 -38.92 22.45 12.07
CA GLY A 37 -39.98 21.97 11.19
C GLY A 37 -40.86 20.91 11.85
N ILE A 38 -41.80 21.32 12.70
CA ILE A 38 -42.95 20.48 13.10
C ILE A 38 -44.18 21.06 12.40
N SER A 39 -44.73 20.34 11.42
CA SER A 39 -46.13 20.49 11.01
C SER A 39 -46.63 19.18 10.37
N THR A 40 -47.62 18.60 11.06
CA THR A 40 -48.72 17.74 10.58
C THR A 40 -48.40 16.52 9.69
N VAL A 41 -48.65 15.30 10.19
CA VAL A 41 -49.65 14.31 9.71
C VAL A 41 -49.76 13.17 10.75
N ALA A 42 -50.99 12.69 10.99
CA ALA A 42 -51.37 11.64 11.93
C ALA A 42 -51.21 10.20 11.33
N PRO A 43 -51.66 9.09 11.96
CA PRO A 43 -50.85 7.89 12.17
C PRO A 43 -51.07 6.77 11.14
N GLY A 44 -50.02 5.97 10.89
CA GLY A 44 -50.11 4.74 10.12
C GLY A 44 -48.84 3.91 10.21
N ILE A 45 -48.62 3.20 11.32
CA ILE A 45 -47.54 2.22 11.46
C ILE A 45 -48.14 0.83 11.23
N ALA A 46 -47.97 0.30 10.02
CA ALA A 46 -48.02 -1.13 9.75
C ALA A 46 -46.58 -1.66 9.74
N ALA A 47 -46.37 -2.77 10.43
CA ALA A 47 -45.09 -3.44 10.63
C ALA A 47 -44.38 -3.77 9.29
N ALA A 48 -43.13 -3.35 9.14
CA ALA A 48 -42.25 -3.80 8.08
C ALA A 48 -40.99 -4.44 8.68
N ALA A 49 -40.74 -5.68 8.25
CA ALA A 49 -39.61 -6.53 8.63
C ALA A 49 -38.23 -5.89 8.31
N PRO A 50 -37.15 -6.30 9.00
CA PRO A 50 -35.81 -5.74 8.76
C PRO A 50 -35.29 -6.05 7.35
N PRO A 51 -34.63 -5.09 6.66
CA PRO A 51 -34.06 -5.35 5.34
C PRO A 51 -32.82 -6.26 5.42
N PRO A 52 -32.56 -7.09 4.38
CA PRO A 52 -31.43 -7.99 4.34
C PRO A 52 -30.10 -7.25 4.18
N SER A 53 -29.06 -7.84 4.79
CA SER A 53 -27.68 -7.40 4.80
C SER A 53 -27.09 -7.25 3.39
N ALA A 54 -26.80 -6.01 2.99
CA ALA A 54 -26.09 -5.69 1.75
C ALA A 54 -24.62 -6.12 1.81
N SER A 55 -24.11 -6.64 0.69
CA SER A 55 -22.75 -7.15 0.54
C SER A 55 -21.69 -6.05 0.56
N SER A 56 -20.65 -6.27 1.36
CA SER A 56 -19.51 -5.36 1.63
C SER A 56 -18.58 -5.01 0.45
N ALA A 57 -18.90 -5.45 -0.77
CA ALA A 57 -18.09 -5.19 -1.96
C ALA A 57 -18.38 -3.82 -2.60
N ASP A 58 -19.60 -3.30 -2.45
CA ASP A 58 -19.99 -2.01 -3.03
C ASP A 58 -19.45 -0.80 -2.23
N ASP A 59 -19.22 -0.97 -0.93
CA ASP A 59 -18.63 0.05 -0.07
C ASP A 59 -17.18 0.39 -0.45
N ASP A 60 -16.38 -0.62 -0.84
CA ASP A 60 -14.96 -0.43 -1.19
C ASP A 60 -14.78 0.36 -2.50
N ARG A 61 -15.72 0.25 -3.45
CA ARG A 61 -15.69 1.01 -4.71
C ARG A 61 -16.09 2.48 -4.48
N SER A 62 -17.11 2.70 -3.66
CA SER A 62 -17.59 4.03 -3.22
C SER A 62 -16.51 4.80 -2.46
N ILE A 63 -15.74 4.11 -1.59
CA ILE A 63 -14.64 4.73 -0.84
C ILE A 63 -13.52 5.20 -1.76
N ARG A 64 -13.08 4.38 -2.73
CA ARG A 64 -12.03 4.76 -3.70
C ARG A 64 -12.45 5.94 -4.59
N GLN A 65 -13.74 6.01 -4.93
CA GLN A 65 -14.30 7.09 -5.73
C GLN A 65 -14.32 8.42 -4.96
N LYS A 66 -14.80 8.41 -3.71
CA LYS A 66 -14.76 9.57 -2.80
C LYS A 66 -13.32 10.01 -2.47
N LEU A 67 -12.35 9.09 -2.46
CA LEU A 67 -10.94 9.40 -2.27
C LEU A 67 -10.29 10.07 -3.49
N ASN A 68 -10.68 9.66 -4.69
CA ASN A 68 -10.25 10.34 -5.91
C ASN A 68 -10.87 11.73 -6.02
N GLU A 69 -12.11 11.93 -5.56
CA GLU A 69 -12.71 13.26 -5.42
C GLU A 69 -11.93 14.12 -4.42
N LEU A 70 -11.58 13.60 -3.23
CA LEU A 70 -10.73 14.31 -2.28
C LEU A 70 -9.32 14.63 -2.84
N ARG A 71 -8.73 13.73 -3.64
CA ARG A 71 -7.45 13.96 -4.33
C ARG A 71 -7.54 14.99 -5.45
N GLU A 72 -8.64 15.03 -6.19
CA GLU A 72 -8.89 16.03 -7.22
C GLU A 72 -9.21 17.41 -6.60
N LEU A 73 -9.95 17.44 -5.49
CA LEU A 73 -10.17 18.65 -4.69
C LEU A 73 -8.85 19.19 -4.09
N ALA A 74 -7.94 18.29 -3.73
CA ALA A 74 -6.58 18.60 -3.29
C ALA A 74 -5.69 19.22 -4.38
N LYS A 75 -5.95 18.96 -5.67
CA LYS A 75 -5.24 19.58 -6.79
C LYS A 75 -5.76 20.99 -7.11
N LYS A 76 -7.03 21.27 -6.79
CA LYS A 76 -7.70 22.57 -7.06
C LYS A 76 -7.39 23.61 -5.97
N GLY A 77 -6.11 23.84 -5.70
CA GLY A 77 -5.59 24.72 -4.64
C GLY A 77 -6.37 26.02 -4.43
N SER A 78 -7.18 26.05 -3.37
CA SER A 78 -7.73 27.24 -2.71
C SER A 78 -8.69 26.77 -1.61
N ILE A 79 -8.22 26.65 -0.36
CA ILE A 79 -8.97 26.03 0.75
C ILE A 79 -9.81 27.06 1.54
N SER A 80 -10.05 28.27 1.00
CA SER A 80 -10.68 29.36 1.75
C SER A 80 -12.20 29.25 1.93
N SER A 81 -12.90 28.38 1.20
CA SER A 81 -14.37 28.27 1.30
C SER A 81 -14.78 27.43 2.51
N GLY A 82 -15.68 27.94 3.38
CA GLY A 82 -16.21 27.23 4.56
C GLY A 82 -16.80 25.83 4.28
N VAL A 83 -17.22 25.56 3.04
CA VAL A 83 -17.66 24.25 2.54
C VAL A 83 -16.56 23.17 2.65
N ARG A 84 -15.28 23.55 2.58
CA ARG A 84 -14.16 22.59 2.71
C ARG A 84 -13.87 22.22 4.15
N ALA A 85 -14.14 23.11 5.11
CA ALA A 85 -13.90 22.85 6.53
C ALA A 85 -14.90 21.85 7.11
N SER A 86 -16.19 21.92 6.70
CA SER A 86 -17.19 20.92 7.11
C SER A 86 -16.90 19.54 6.53
N GLN A 87 -16.49 19.45 5.26
CA GLN A 87 -16.06 18.18 4.64
C GLN A 87 -14.83 17.58 5.33
N LEU A 88 -13.88 18.43 5.75
CA LEU A 88 -12.72 17.97 6.50
C LEU A 88 -13.12 17.44 7.89
N LEU A 89 -14.06 18.12 8.56
CA LEU A 89 -14.58 17.68 9.86
C LEU A 89 -15.27 16.31 9.74
N ASP A 90 -16.09 16.11 8.69
CA ASP A 90 -16.74 14.84 8.39
C ASP A 90 -15.74 13.73 8.03
N ALA A 91 -14.66 14.07 7.31
CA ALA A 91 -13.56 13.15 7.09
C ALA A 91 -12.88 12.76 8.41
N VAL A 92 -12.62 13.72 9.31
CA VAL A 92 -12.02 13.43 10.61
C VAL A 92 -12.89 12.50 11.44
N THR A 93 -14.20 12.73 11.51
CA THR A 93 -15.12 11.85 12.26
C THR A 93 -15.20 10.46 11.64
N LYS A 94 -15.24 10.36 10.31
CA LYS A 94 -15.30 9.09 9.57
C LYS A 94 -14.04 8.25 9.71
N TYR A 95 -12.86 8.85 9.61
CA TYR A 95 -11.59 8.11 9.61
C TYR A 95 -11.01 7.87 11.00
N PHE A 96 -11.49 8.57 12.02
CA PHE A 96 -11.06 8.39 13.41
C PHE A 96 -12.23 8.02 14.35
N PRO A 97 -12.98 6.95 14.07
CA PRO A 97 -14.12 6.56 14.88
C PRO A 97 -13.66 6.25 16.32
N GLY A 98 -14.33 6.89 17.28
CA GLY A 98 -14.19 6.60 18.71
C GLY A 98 -13.00 7.26 19.44
N CYS A 99 -11.85 7.48 18.80
CA CYS A 99 -10.73 8.16 19.49
C CYS A 99 -10.92 9.69 19.48
N VAL A 100 -11.13 10.27 18.30
CA VAL A 100 -11.38 11.72 18.17
C VAL A 100 -12.71 12.09 18.82
N GLY A 101 -13.74 11.24 18.68
CA GLY A 101 -15.03 11.46 19.34
C GLY A 101 -14.92 11.52 20.87
N ARG A 102 -14.13 10.62 21.50
CA ARG A 102 -13.89 10.65 22.95
C ARG A 102 -13.09 11.88 23.38
N CYS A 103 -12.02 12.21 22.65
CA CYS A 103 -11.23 13.40 22.96
C CYS A 103 -12.04 14.69 22.81
N LEU A 104 -12.86 14.81 21.75
CA LEU A 104 -13.75 15.95 21.56
C LEU A 104 -14.75 16.05 22.72
N ALA A 105 -15.39 14.95 23.09
CA ALA A 105 -16.33 14.92 24.22
C ALA A 105 -15.68 15.35 25.54
N GLU A 106 -14.45 14.87 25.82
CA GLU A 106 -13.68 15.23 27.01
C GLU A 106 -13.31 16.72 27.02
N LYS A 107 -12.84 17.27 25.89
CA LYS A 107 -12.50 18.70 25.78
C LYS A 107 -13.73 19.61 25.82
N ILE A 108 -14.87 19.19 25.26
CA ILE A 108 -16.14 19.93 25.35
C ILE A 108 -16.65 19.91 26.80
N ALA A 109 -16.59 18.77 27.48
CA ALA A 109 -16.97 18.66 28.89
C ALA A 109 -16.10 19.54 29.79
N GLY A 110 -14.78 19.59 29.54
CA GLY A 110 -13.85 20.42 30.32
C GLY A 110 -13.96 21.92 30.04
N SER A 111 -14.35 22.32 28.83
CA SER A 111 -14.50 23.74 28.43
C SER A 111 -15.87 24.33 28.72
N GLY A 112 -16.87 23.50 29.06
CA GLY A 112 -18.23 23.92 29.39
C GLY A 112 -19.03 24.54 28.23
N SER A 113 -18.45 24.64 27.03
CA SER A 113 -19.11 25.23 25.86
C SER A 113 -18.62 24.61 24.55
N LEU A 114 -19.51 24.49 23.58
CA LEU A 114 -19.16 24.05 22.23
C LEU A 114 -18.52 25.22 21.46
N PRO A 115 -17.36 25.01 20.79
CA PRO A 115 -16.79 26.03 19.94
C PRO A 115 -17.79 26.41 18.84
N THR A 116 -18.15 27.70 18.79
CA THR A 116 -19.17 28.25 17.90
C THR A 116 -18.67 28.43 16.46
N SER A 117 -17.36 28.57 16.27
CA SER A 117 -16.76 28.70 14.94
C SER A 117 -16.26 27.35 14.40
N ILE A 118 -16.50 27.10 13.11
CA ILE A 118 -15.99 25.90 12.41
C ILE A 118 -14.46 25.83 12.48
N SER A 119 -13.76 26.97 12.45
CA SER A 119 -12.30 27.03 12.59
C SER A 119 -11.85 26.51 13.97
N SER A 120 -12.54 26.91 15.04
CA SER A 120 -12.26 26.45 16.40
C SER A 120 -12.57 24.95 16.56
N GLN A 121 -13.66 24.47 15.98
CA GLN A 121 -13.99 23.03 15.95
C GLN A 121 -12.90 22.22 15.25
N LEU A 122 -12.37 22.72 14.14
CA LEU A 122 -11.35 22.03 13.37
C LEU A 122 -9.97 22.03 14.06
N LYS A 123 -9.62 23.13 14.75
CA LYS A 123 -8.43 23.17 15.63
C LYS A 123 -8.53 22.16 16.75
N LEU A 124 -9.69 22.11 17.43
CA LEU A 124 -9.95 21.13 18.49
C LEU A 124 -9.87 19.69 17.96
N ALA A 125 -10.45 19.44 16.79
CA ALA A 125 -10.40 18.15 16.11
C ALA A 125 -8.95 17.76 15.75
N ALA A 126 -8.13 18.70 15.28
CA ALA A 126 -6.72 18.46 14.96
C ALA A 126 -5.88 18.12 16.19
N GLU A 127 -6.08 18.84 17.30
CA GLU A 127 -5.44 18.51 18.57
C GLU A 127 -5.83 17.09 19.00
N CYS A 128 -7.12 16.74 18.90
CA CYS A 128 -7.58 15.40 19.23
C CYS A 128 -7.03 14.32 18.30
N VAL A 129 -6.88 14.59 17.00
CA VAL A 129 -6.20 13.69 16.06
C VAL A 129 -4.75 13.50 16.49
N SER A 130 -4.04 14.57 16.84
CA SER A 130 -2.64 14.50 17.30
C SER A 130 -2.48 13.72 18.60
N GLU A 131 -3.37 13.91 19.58
CA GLU A 131 -3.39 13.14 20.82
C GLU A 131 -3.70 11.65 20.56
N CYS A 132 -4.59 11.35 19.62
CA CYS A 132 -4.89 9.97 19.23
C CYS A 132 -3.69 9.26 18.60
N TYR A 133 -2.87 9.97 17.83
CA TYR A 133 -1.59 9.44 17.32
C TYR A 133 -0.55 9.27 18.43
N LEU A 134 -0.39 10.28 19.30
CA LEU A 134 0.62 10.28 20.37
C LEU A 134 0.32 9.26 21.48
N LYS A 135 -0.95 9.06 21.84
CA LYS A 135 -1.40 8.04 22.83
C LYS A 135 -1.34 6.60 22.27
N ARG A 136 -0.68 6.39 21.12
CA ARG A 136 -0.31 5.09 20.50
C ARG A 136 -1.45 4.10 20.22
N LYS A 137 -2.68 4.57 20.00
CA LYS A 137 -3.81 3.67 19.64
C LYS A 137 -3.96 3.44 18.14
N LEU A 138 -3.16 4.11 17.31
CA LEU A 138 -3.23 4.02 15.85
C LEU A 138 -1.87 3.64 15.29
N LYS A 139 -1.85 2.64 14.42
CA LYS A 139 -0.63 2.25 13.69
C LYS A 139 -0.27 3.35 12.70
N THR A 140 1.01 3.71 12.65
CA THR A 140 1.50 4.58 11.57
C THR A 140 1.41 3.86 10.23
N PRO A 141 1.36 4.57 9.09
CA PRO A 141 1.39 3.95 7.77
C PRO A 141 2.56 2.96 7.61
N ASP A 142 3.73 3.32 8.13
CA ASP A 142 4.93 2.50 8.09
C ASP A 142 4.79 1.24 8.94
N GLN A 143 4.27 1.35 10.17
CA GLN A 143 4.00 0.17 11.03
C GLN A 143 2.99 -0.78 10.38
N ALA A 144 1.90 -0.24 9.81
CA ALA A 144 0.91 -1.06 9.12
C ALA A 144 1.47 -1.67 7.82
N TYR A 145 2.42 -0.99 7.16
CA TYR A 145 3.12 -1.52 5.99
C TYR A 145 4.06 -2.68 6.35
N GLU A 146 4.83 -2.55 7.44
CA GLU A 146 5.69 -3.62 7.95
C GLU A 146 4.87 -4.88 8.32
N GLU A 147 3.72 -4.72 8.98
CA GLU A 147 2.82 -5.84 9.25
C GLU A 147 2.24 -6.47 7.97
N LEU A 148 1.93 -5.66 6.96
CA LEU A 148 1.50 -6.16 5.66
C LEU A 148 2.61 -6.97 4.98
N LEU A 149 3.86 -6.54 5.07
CA LEU A 149 5.01 -7.27 4.56
C LEU A 149 5.22 -8.60 5.30
N GLN A 150 5.10 -8.59 6.63
CA GLN A 150 5.17 -9.80 7.45
C GLN A 150 4.07 -10.80 7.09
N ALA A 151 2.81 -10.35 6.99
CA ALA A 151 1.69 -11.19 6.60
C ALA A 151 1.87 -11.79 5.19
N LYS A 152 2.33 -11.00 4.21
CA LYS A 152 2.66 -11.49 2.86
C LYS A 152 3.80 -12.51 2.86
N ALA A 153 4.80 -12.33 3.73
CA ALA A 153 5.89 -13.28 3.87
C ALA A 153 5.40 -14.62 4.44
N GLU A 154 4.51 -14.59 5.43
CA GLU A 154 3.87 -15.78 6.00
C GLU A 154 2.95 -16.50 5.00
N GLU A 155 2.11 -15.76 4.27
CA GLU A 155 1.28 -16.33 3.20
C GLU A 155 2.16 -17.03 2.14
N LYS A 156 3.29 -16.41 1.77
CA LYS A 156 4.25 -17.00 0.82
C LYS A 156 4.90 -18.27 1.38
N ARG A 157 5.16 -18.35 2.69
CA ARG A 157 5.68 -19.56 3.35
C ARG A 157 4.62 -20.67 3.35
N ALA A 158 3.40 -20.37 3.80
CA ALA A 158 2.28 -21.32 3.80
C ALA A 158 1.99 -21.88 2.40
N ARG A 159 2.03 -21.02 1.36
CA ARG A 159 1.86 -21.44 -0.03
C ARG A 159 2.97 -22.39 -0.52
N LYS A 160 4.22 -22.16 -0.10
CA LYS A 160 5.35 -23.04 -0.45
C LYS A 160 5.23 -24.40 0.23
N GLU A 161 4.83 -24.43 1.51
CA GLU A 161 4.61 -25.68 2.24
C GLU A 161 3.46 -26.50 1.63
N LEU A 162 2.35 -25.83 1.29
CA LEU A 162 1.23 -26.47 0.62
C LEU A 162 1.64 -27.09 -0.73
N ARG A 163 2.47 -26.40 -1.52
CA ARG A 163 3.01 -26.95 -2.78
C ARG A 163 3.87 -28.18 -2.55
N LYS A 164 4.79 -28.13 -1.59
CA LYS A 164 5.67 -29.26 -1.25
C LYS A 164 4.85 -30.49 -0.82
N ALA A 165 3.82 -30.30 0.00
CA ALA A 165 2.97 -31.40 0.45
C ALA A 165 2.13 -32.00 -0.71
N LYS A 166 1.66 -31.18 -1.65
CA LYS A 166 0.99 -31.65 -2.86
C LYS A 166 1.92 -32.47 -3.76
N GLU A 167 3.18 -32.06 -3.86
CA GLU A 167 4.19 -32.79 -4.64
C GLU A 167 4.60 -34.12 -3.98
N SER A 168 4.60 -34.19 -2.64
CA SER A 168 4.95 -35.42 -1.91
C SER A 168 3.77 -36.38 -1.71
N GLY A 169 2.55 -36.03 -2.15
CA GLY A 169 1.34 -36.82 -1.91
C GLY A 169 0.94 -36.90 -0.42
N ALA A 170 1.41 -35.97 0.42
CA ALA A 170 1.04 -35.92 1.83
C ALA A 170 -0.39 -35.40 2.00
N ASP A 171 -1.03 -35.72 3.13
CA ASP A 171 -2.32 -35.11 3.49
C ASP A 171 -2.17 -33.58 3.61
N THR A 172 -2.93 -32.85 2.80
CA THR A 172 -2.83 -31.39 2.67
C THR A 172 -3.88 -30.62 3.48
N THR A 173 -4.82 -31.32 4.13
CA THR A 173 -6.01 -30.70 4.72
C THR A 173 -5.66 -29.60 5.73
N LYS A 174 -4.70 -29.86 6.63
CA LYS A 174 -4.21 -28.88 7.61
C LYS A 174 -3.44 -27.71 6.97
N LEU A 175 -2.70 -27.97 5.89
CA LEU A 175 -1.91 -26.94 5.19
C LEU A 175 -2.82 -26.01 4.38
N GLU A 176 -3.91 -26.53 3.80
CA GLU A 176 -4.90 -25.71 3.11
C GLU A 176 -5.64 -24.79 4.07
N GLU A 177 -5.98 -25.26 5.27
CA GLU A 177 -6.58 -24.43 6.32
C GLU A 177 -5.61 -23.32 6.79
N ASN A 178 -4.33 -23.67 7.01
CA ASN A 178 -3.30 -22.68 7.37
C ASN A 178 -3.10 -21.64 6.26
N TYR A 179 -3.11 -22.06 5.00
CA TYR A 179 -3.03 -21.13 3.87
C TYR A 179 -4.22 -20.17 3.82
N LYS A 180 -5.45 -20.67 4.01
CA LYS A 180 -6.66 -19.81 4.08
C LYS A 180 -6.58 -18.82 5.24
N LYS A 181 -6.08 -19.25 6.41
CA LYS A 181 -5.92 -18.39 7.59
C LYS A 181 -4.89 -17.28 7.35
N THR A 182 -3.74 -17.60 6.75
CA THR A 182 -2.69 -16.61 6.41
C THR A 182 -3.13 -15.67 5.29
N GLN A 183 -3.91 -16.15 4.32
CA GLN A 183 -4.52 -15.30 3.29
C GLN A 183 -5.52 -14.30 3.90
N ALA A 184 -6.37 -14.75 4.83
CA ALA A 184 -7.29 -13.87 5.55
C ALA A 184 -6.56 -12.83 6.43
N ALA A 185 -5.45 -13.23 7.07
CA ALA A 185 -4.59 -12.31 7.82
C ALA A 185 -3.95 -11.24 6.92
N THR A 186 -3.46 -11.63 5.74
CA THR A 186 -2.90 -10.71 4.74
C THR A 186 -3.94 -9.72 4.24
N GLY A 187 -5.17 -10.18 3.94
CA GLY A 187 -6.28 -9.30 3.58
C GLY A 187 -6.65 -8.30 4.68
N LYS A 188 -6.59 -8.70 5.96
CA LYS A 188 -6.79 -7.80 7.11
C LYS A 188 -5.67 -6.76 7.23
N ALA A 189 -4.41 -7.18 7.10
CA ALA A 189 -3.25 -6.28 7.15
C ALA A 189 -3.27 -5.26 6.00
N GLU A 190 -3.69 -5.66 4.81
CA GLU A 190 -3.80 -4.76 3.66
C GLU A 190 -4.87 -3.69 3.89
N LYS A 191 -6.05 -4.10 4.39
CA LYS A 191 -7.11 -3.15 4.77
C LYS A 191 -6.65 -2.18 5.86
N GLU A 192 -5.90 -2.65 6.86
CA GLU A 192 -5.39 -1.80 7.93
C GLU A 192 -4.31 -0.82 7.43
N HIS A 193 -3.43 -1.25 6.52
CA HIS A 193 -2.46 -0.35 5.88
C HIS A 193 -3.15 0.76 5.09
N VAL A 194 -4.17 0.44 4.28
CA VAL A 194 -4.96 1.44 3.57
C VAL A 194 -5.63 2.42 4.55
N ARG A 195 -6.26 1.92 5.62
CA ARG A 195 -6.85 2.77 6.67
C ARG A 195 -5.81 3.65 7.36
N ALA A 196 -4.60 3.14 7.62
CA ALA A 196 -3.52 3.92 8.21
C ALA A 196 -3.06 5.05 7.29
N VAL A 197 -2.91 4.78 5.99
CA VAL A 197 -2.59 5.77 4.95
C VAL A 197 -3.67 6.85 4.84
N ASP A 198 -4.94 6.46 4.86
CA ASP A 198 -6.06 7.39 4.79
C ASP A 198 -6.11 8.29 6.04
N ARG A 199 -6.01 7.71 7.24
CA ARG A 199 -5.90 8.47 8.51
C ARG A 199 -4.75 9.47 8.47
N HIS A 200 -3.57 9.05 8.01
CA HIS A 200 -2.41 9.93 7.92
C HIS A 200 -2.62 11.05 6.89
N THR A 201 -3.25 10.75 5.76
CA THR A 201 -3.57 11.74 4.72
C THR A 201 -4.54 12.81 5.26
N VAL A 202 -5.59 12.39 5.97
CA VAL A 202 -6.55 13.30 6.61
C VAL A 202 -5.84 14.15 7.67
N ALA A 203 -5.04 13.54 8.55
CA ALA A 203 -4.28 14.26 9.57
C ALA A 203 -3.35 15.33 8.97
N LYS A 204 -2.63 14.98 7.89
CA LYS A 204 -1.77 15.92 7.17
C LYS A 204 -2.55 17.10 6.57
N ARG A 205 -3.73 16.84 6.00
CA ARG A 205 -4.58 17.91 5.44
C ARG A 205 -5.14 18.84 6.51
N VAL A 206 -5.52 18.28 7.66
CA VAL A 206 -5.96 19.07 8.82
C VAL A 206 -4.82 19.96 9.30
N SER A 207 -3.58 19.46 9.39
CA SER A 207 -2.45 20.29 9.80
C SER A 207 -2.10 21.38 8.79
N GLU A 208 -2.11 21.07 7.48
CA GLU A 208 -1.93 22.06 6.41
C GLU A 208 -3.00 23.16 6.45
N TYR A 209 -4.26 22.82 6.68
CA TYR A 209 -5.32 23.82 6.78
C TYR A 209 -5.11 24.76 7.98
N ILE A 210 -4.68 24.24 9.13
CA ILE A 210 -4.41 25.06 10.31
C ILE A 210 -3.24 26.01 10.06
N THR A 211 -2.16 25.54 9.44
CA THR A 211 -1.01 26.40 9.13
C THR A 211 -1.37 27.48 8.12
N GLU A 212 -2.20 27.19 7.12
CA GLU A 212 -2.73 28.19 6.18
C GLU A 212 -3.60 29.25 6.88
N GLN A 213 -4.49 28.84 7.78
CA GLN A 213 -5.34 29.75 8.56
C GLN A 213 -4.51 30.66 9.48
N ASP A 214 -3.49 30.12 10.15
CA ASP A 214 -2.63 30.91 11.01
C ASP A 214 -1.73 31.86 10.20
N ALA A 215 -1.30 31.46 9.00
CA ALA A 215 -0.61 32.34 8.06
C ALA A 215 -1.50 33.48 7.56
N ALA A 216 -2.77 33.19 7.23
CA ALA A 216 -3.74 34.22 6.81
C ALA A 216 -4.01 35.23 7.93
N LYS A 217 -4.16 34.78 9.19
CA LYS A 217 -4.31 35.67 10.36
C LYS A 217 -3.09 36.58 10.56
N LYS A 218 -1.88 36.10 10.30
CA LYS A 218 -0.66 36.93 10.38
C LYS A 218 -0.62 37.99 9.28
N ARG A 219 -1.10 37.69 8.07
CA ARG A 219 -1.17 38.67 6.98
C ARG A 219 -2.12 39.82 7.31
N ASN A 220 -3.29 39.51 7.90
CA ASN A 220 -4.26 40.55 8.26
C ASN A 220 -3.80 41.42 9.44
N LYS A 221 -2.94 40.90 10.33
CA LYS A 221 -2.40 41.69 11.45
C LYS A 221 -1.29 42.66 11.06
N ASN A 222 -0.68 42.48 9.89
CA ASN A 222 0.46 43.29 9.43
C ASN A 222 0.07 44.25 8.29
N GLY A 223 -1.22 44.39 7.99
CA GLY A 223 -1.72 45.10 6.81
C GLY A 223 -2.52 46.37 7.08
N ASP A 224 -2.51 46.90 8.30
CA ASP A 224 -3.35 48.05 8.70
C ASP A 224 -2.57 49.09 9.52
N ASP A 225 -1.36 49.42 9.07
CA ASP A 225 -0.58 50.60 9.53
C ASP A 225 -0.40 51.63 8.40
N GLY A 226 -1.19 51.53 7.33
CA GLY A 226 -0.98 52.28 6.09
C GLY A 226 -2.17 53.13 5.68
N ASP A 227 -2.58 54.07 6.52
CA ASP A 227 -3.23 55.34 6.12
C ASP A 227 -3.31 56.30 7.33
N ALA A 228 -2.15 56.63 7.92
CA ALA A 228 -2.02 57.88 8.66
C ALA A 228 -1.69 58.99 7.64
N PRO A 229 -2.49 60.08 7.54
CA PRO A 229 -2.20 61.17 6.61
C PRO A 229 -0.82 61.78 6.92
N PRO A 230 -0.07 62.25 5.90
CA PRO A 230 1.27 62.77 6.09
C PRO A 230 1.24 63.94 7.07
N GLN A 231 1.88 63.77 8.23
CA GLN A 231 2.16 64.90 9.11
C GLN A 231 3.11 65.85 8.37
N ALA A 232 2.64 67.08 8.18
CA ALA A 232 3.40 68.16 7.58
C ALA A 232 4.70 68.40 8.36
N VAL A 233 5.82 68.04 7.75
CA VAL A 233 7.15 68.38 8.25
C VAL A 233 7.37 69.87 8.02
N LYS A 234 7.45 70.65 9.11
CA LYS A 234 7.89 72.05 9.09
C LYS A 234 9.34 72.12 8.55
N PRO A 235 9.65 73.04 7.63
CA PRO A 235 11.01 73.20 7.11
C PRO A 235 11.92 73.87 8.14
N THR A 236 12.95 73.15 8.60
CA THR A 236 14.04 73.70 9.40
C THR A 236 15.15 74.24 8.50
N LYS A 237 15.65 75.43 8.86
CA LYS A 237 16.61 76.30 8.17
C LYS A 237 17.93 75.61 7.73
N PRO A 238 18.61 76.14 6.70
CA PRO A 238 19.96 75.70 6.32
C PRO A 238 21.03 76.32 7.24
N PRO A 239 22.07 75.58 7.65
CA PRO A 239 23.23 76.18 8.29
C PRO A 239 24.25 76.68 7.24
N LYS A 240 24.67 77.93 7.45
CA LYS A 240 25.78 78.63 6.80
C LYS A 240 27.13 78.08 7.28
N GLY A 241 28.07 77.98 6.33
CA GLY A 241 29.50 78.36 6.51
C GLY A 241 30.46 77.33 7.10
N GLY A 242 31.50 76.97 6.32
CA GLY A 242 32.73 76.28 6.77
C GLY A 242 33.72 77.23 7.49
N PRO A 243 35.07 77.05 7.47
CA PRO A 243 35.88 76.03 6.77
C PRO A 243 37.03 75.36 7.59
N SER A 244 37.67 74.36 6.96
CA SER A 244 39.10 73.95 7.01
C SER A 244 39.81 73.67 8.36
N THR A 245 40.35 72.44 8.51
CA THR A 245 41.82 72.20 8.56
C THR A 245 42.18 70.70 8.62
N THR A 246 43.04 70.29 7.69
CA THR A 246 44.23 69.43 7.84
C THR A 246 44.09 67.97 8.35
N GLY A 247 44.16 67.04 7.38
CA GLY A 247 45.06 65.88 7.33
C GLY A 247 45.19 64.94 8.54
N LYS A 248 44.75 63.69 8.36
CA LYS A 248 45.56 62.50 8.73
C LYS A 248 45.06 61.21 8.07
N THR A 249 46.06 60.41 7.76
CA THR A 249 46.11 59.16 7.01
C THR A 249 45.64 57.96 7.86
N VAL A 250 44.97 57.00 7.21
CA VAL A 250 44.89 55.56 7.55
C VAL A 250 44.15 55.16 8.84
N GLU A 251 43.08 54.38 8.71
CA GLU A 251 42.98 52.98 9.20
C GLU A 251 41.59 52.36 8.94
N THR A 252 41.64 51.13 8.44
CA THR A 252 40.52 50.21 8.19
C THR A 252 39.85 49.80 9.52
N PRO A 253 38.51 49.75 9.64
CA PRO A 253 37.88 49.24 10.87
C PRO A 253 38.02 47.70 10.91
N GLY A 254 39.00 47.23 11.68
CA GLY A 254 39.09 45.84 12.12
C GLY A 254 37.91 45.51 13.04
N ALA A 255 37.16 44.46 12.68
CA ALA A 255 36.10 43.91 13.50
C ALA A 255 36.68 43.42 14.84
N LYS A 256 36.29 44.08 15.94
CA LYS A 256 36.57 43.60 17.30
C LYS A 256 35.65 42.41 17.60
N ALA A 257 36.22 41.21 17.52
CA ALA A 257 35.63 40.02 18.13
C ALA A 257 35.68 40.17 19.65
N VAL A 258 34.50 40.34 20.26
CA VAL A 258 34.32 40.29 21.72
C VAL A 258 34.38 38.82 22.13
N ALA A 259 35.55 38.35 22.57
CA ALA A 259 35.68 37.09 23.27
C ALA A 259 35.24 37.29 24.74
N PRO A 260 34.35 36.45 25.29
CA PRO A 260 34.01 36.53 26.71
C PRO A 260 35.20 36.05 27.55
N LYS A 261 35.71 36.94 28.40
CA LYS A 261 36.80 36.68 29.34
C LYS A 261 36.25 35.88 30.52
N VAL A 262 36.30 34.55 30.43
CA VAL A 262 36.02 33.66 31.56
C VAL A 262 37.28 33.55 32.40
N GLY A 263 37.28 34.19 33.58
CA GLY A 263 38.35 34.08 34.55
C GLY A 263 38.31 32.74 35.29
N SER A 264 39.28 31.87 35.02
CA SER A 264 39.53 30.68 35.83
C SER A 264 40.21 31.07 37.15
N ARG A 265 39.41 31.15 38.22
CA ARG A 265 39.91 31.04 39.60
C ARG A 265 40.24 29.57 39.83
N ILE A 266 41.54 29.25 39.89
CA ILE A 266 42.05 27.94 40.29
C ILE A 266 41.80 27.80 41.80
N GLY A 267 40.62 27.30 42.15
CA GLY A 267 40.25 26.86 43.49
C GLY A 267 40.35 25.34 43.54
N ARG A 268 41.34 24.85 44.29
CA ARG A 268 41.60 23.44 44.58
C ARG A 268 40.43 22.86 45.39
N GLY A 269 39.53 22.12 44.74
CA GLY A 269 38.44 21.39 45.39
C GLY A 269 37.75 20.47 44.39
N GLY A 270 37.82 19.15 44.62
CA GLY A 270 37.28 18.13 43.72
C GLY A 270 35.76 18.26 43.53
N GLY A 271 35.31 18.21 42.27
CA GLY A 271 33.88 18.21 41.92
C GLY A 271 33.54 18.80 40.54
N GLY A 272 34.44 19.57 39.92
CA GLY A 272 34.12 20.35 38.70
C GLY A 272 34.24 19.64 37.34
N ALA A 273 34.80 18.43 37.27
CA ALA A 273 35.06 17.75 35.99
C ALA A 273 33.77 17.25 35.29
N ALA A 274 32.73 16.90 36.05
CA ALA A 274 31.47 16.41 35.47
C ALA A 274 30.64 17.53 34.82
N ALA A 275 30.68 18.75 35.36
CA ALA A 275 29.88 19.87 34.83
C ALA A 275 30.40 20.42 33.48
N LEU A 276 31.72 20.40 33.26
CA LEU A 276 32.31 20.78 31.97
C LEU A 276 32.08 19.74 30.86
N ALA A 277 31.98 18.45 31.21
CA ALA A 277 31.59 17.41 30.27
C ALA A 277 30.15 17.59 29.78
N ILE A 278 29.21 17.90 30.69
CA ILE A 278 27.79 18.14 30.36
C ILE A 278 27.62 19.38 29.46
N LEU A 279 28.39 20.44 29.70
CA LEU A 279 28.39 21.65 28.86
C LEU A 279 28.99 21.40 27.47
N GLY A 280 30.03 20.56 27.37
CA GLY A 280 30.59 20.11 26.10
C GLY A 280 29.61 19.26 25.29
N GLU A 281 28.88 18.35 25.93
CA GLU A 281 27.86 17.52 25.28
C GLU A 281 26.66 18.36 24.79
N LEU A 282 26.19 19.34 25.57
CA LEU A 282 25.08 20.21 25.18
C LEU A 282 25.45 21.14 24.01
N ALA A 283 26.68 21.67 23.99
CA ALA A 283 27.19 22.47 22.89
C ALA A 283 27.38 21.63 21.61
N GLY A 284 27.82 20.38 21.76
CA GLY A 284 27.94 19.42 20.67
C GLY A 284 26.59 19.10 20.02
N GLN A 285 25.54 18.89 20.82
CA GLN A 285 24.19 18.60 20.30
C GLN A 285 23.62 19.75 19.46
N LYS A 286 23.68 20.99 19.96
CA LYS A 286 23.18 22.16 19.20
C LYS A 286 23.96 22.41 17.90
N TYR A 287 25.27 22.16 17.92
CA TYR A 287 26.10 22.29 16.72
C TYR A 287 25.75 21.22 15.67
N GLN A 288 25.53 19.97 16.11
CA GLN A 288 25.09 18.88 15.24
C GLN A 288 23.70 19.16 14.64
N GLU A 289 22.76 19.71 15.43
CA GLU A 289 21.45 20.13 14.92
C GLU A 289 21.57 21.23 13.85
N HIS A 290 22.40 22.24 14.08
CA HIS A 290 22.65 23.31 13.12
C HIS A 290 23.26 22.79 11.81
N LEU A 291 24.29 21.96 11.90
CA LEU A 291 24.90 21.30 10.73
C LEU A 291 23.87 20.46 9.96
N SER A 292 23.05 19.68 10.67
CA SER A 292 22.01 18.88 10.04
C SER A 292 20.97 19.73 9.30
N ALA A 293 20.63 20.91 9.83
CA ALA A 293 19.70 21.84 9.19
C ALA A 293 20.31 22.47 7.92
N GLU A 294 21.59 22.81 7.93
CA GLU A 294 22.31 23.29 6.74
C GLU A 294 22.44 22.21 5.68
N HIS A 295 22.78 20.98 6.06
CA HIS A 295 22.86 19.84 5.15
C HIS A 295 21.50 19.57 4.48
N ARG A 296 20.39 19.69 5.22
CA ARG A 296 19.03 19.60 4.65
C ARG A 296 18.73 20.73 3.65
N LYS A 297 19.13 21.97 3.94
CA LYS A 297 18.97 23.09 3.00
C LYS A 297 19.78 22.87 1.71
N MET A 298 20.99 22.33 1.83
CA MET A 298 21.82 21.98 0.68
C MET A 298 21.22 20.84 -0.15
N LEU A 299 20.69 19.81 0.52
CA LEU A 299 19.98 18.73 -0.15
C LEU A 299 18.77 19.27 -0.94
N ALA A 300 17.96 20.14 -0.34
CA ALA A 300 16.82 20.76 -1.02
C ALA A 300 17.25 21.56 -2.26
N LYS A 301 18.28 22.41 -2.13
CA LYS A 301 18.85 23.16 -3.26
C LYS A 301 19.39 22.24 -4.36
N ALA A 302 20.06 21.15 -3.99
CA ALA A 302 20.59 20.18 -4.95
C ALA A 302 19.49 19.32 -5.60
N ILE A 303 18.34 19.15 -4.97
CA ILE A 303 17.19 18.52 -5.63
C ILE A 303 16.67 19.43 -6.76
N GLU A 304 16.60 20.74 -6.52
CA GLU A 304 16.14 21.73 -7.51
C GLU A 304 17.17 22.02 -8.61
N ASP A 305 18.45 22.17 -8.26
CA ASP A 305 19.53 22.48 -9.21
C ASP A 305 20.28 21.21 -9.68
N PRO A 306 20.10 20.77 -10.94
CA PRO A 306 20.77 19.59 -11.46
C PRO A 306 22.30 19.75 -11.55
N LYS A 307 22.82 20.97 -11.70
CA LYS A 307 24.27 21.22 -11.77
C LYS A 307 24.90 21.06 -10.39
N LEU A 308 24.27 21.64 -9.36
CA LEU A 308 24.70 21.46 -7.97
C LEU A 308 24.63 19.98 -7.56
N ARG A 309 23.54 19.27 -7.91
CA ARG A 309 23.41 17.82 -7.69
C ARG A 309 24.58 17.05 -8.28
N LYS A 310 24.86 17.30 -9.56
CA LYS A 310 25.95 16.62 -10.28
C LYS A 310 27.29 16.89 -9.61
N ASN A 311 27.58 18.15 -9.25
CA ASN A 311 28.83 18.51 -8.59
C ASN A 311 29.02 17.81 -7.23
N ILE A 312 27.97 17.71 -6.41
CA ILE A 312 28.02 17.01 -5.11
C ILE A 312 28.25 15.51 -5.32
N VAL A 313 27.52 14.89 -6.26
CA VAL A 313 27.62 13.46 -6.56
C VAL A 313 28.99 13.11 -7.16
N ASP A 314 29.51 13.92 -8.08
CA ASP A 314 30.82 13.74 -8.69
C ASP A 314 31.94 13.91 -7.65
N TYR A 315 31.80 14.88 -6.74
CA TYR A 315 32.73 15.05 -5.62
C TYR A 315 32.75 13.83 -4.70
N TYR A 316 31.57 13.33 -4.31
CA TYR A 316 31.44 12.13 -3.47
C TYR A 316 31.99 10.87 -4.14
N ASN A 317 31.65 10.64 -5.41
CA ASN A 317 32.17 9.51 -6.18
C ASN A 317 33.68 9.61 -6.41
N GLY A 318 34.21 10.82 -6.60
CA GLY A 318 35.64 11.05 -6.70
C GLY A 318 36.36 10.75 -5.38
N TYR A 319 35.77 11.13 -4.25
CA TYR A 319 36.34 10.88 -2.93
C TYR A 319 36.31 9.40 -2.54
N THR A 320 35.20 8.71 -2.81
CA THR A 320 35.03 7.29 -2.48
C THR A 320 35.87 6.36 -3.34
N LYS A 321 36.26 6.80 -4.55
CA LYS A 321 37.17 6.05 -5.43
C LYS A 321 38.64 6.26 -5.11
N ASP A 322 38.99 7.37 -4.49
CA ASP A 322 40.37 7.65 -4.12
C ASP A 322 40.79 6.82 -2.90
N ASN A 323 42.04 6.34 -2.94
CA ASN A 323 42.70 5.74 -1.79
C ASN A 323 42.64 6.69 -0.58
N PRO A 324 42.55 6.18 0.66
CA PRO A 324 42.41 7.00 1.86
C PRO A 324 43.50 8.08 2.03
N PHE A 325 44.70 7.87 1.44
CA PHE A 325 45.76 8.88 1.42
C PHE A 325 45.52 10.03 0.43
N GLY A 326 44.82 9.79 -0.69
CA GLY A 326 44.42 10.84 -1.64
C GLY A 326 43.35 11.78 -1.07
N GLN A 327 42.61 11.32 -0.06
CA GLN A 327 41.56 12.10 0.60
C GLN A 327 42.12 13.28 1.42
N ILE A 328 43.34 13.13 1.96
CA ILE A 328 43.97 14.15 2.81
C ILE A 328 44.49 15.34 1.97
N ILE A 329 44.85 15.10 0.71
CA ILE A 329 45.57 16.08 -0.13
C ILE A 329 44.64 16.83 -1.08
N ARG A 330 43.36 16.42 -1.24
CA ARG A 330 42.45 17.15 -2.15
C ARG A 330 42.21 18.57 -1.63
N PRO A 331 42.72 19.61 -2.31
CA PRO A 331 42.44 20.98 -1.89
C PRO A 331 40.93 21.17 -1.94
N PHE A 332 40.38 21.87 -0.96
CA PHE A 332 38.99 22.30 -0.96
C PHE A 332 38.76 23.19 -2.18
N GLN A 333 38.42 22.56 -3.31
CA GLN A 333 37.99 23.27 -4.49
C GLN A 333 36.77 24.10 -4.10
N LYS A 334 36.66 25.31 -4.65
CA LYS A 334 35.54 26.24 -4.38
C LYS A 334 34.24 25.72 -5.00
N THR A 335 33.76 24.56 -4.54
CA THR A 335 32.58 23.87 -5.08
C THR A 335 31.28 24.43 -4.53
N GLY A 336 31.34 25.42 -3.62
CA GLY A 336 30.17 26.07 -3.02
C GLY A 336 29.47 25.21 -1.96
N PHE A 337 30.08 24.10 -1.54
CA PHE A 337 29.59 23.23 -0.48
C PHE A 337 30.76 22.71 0.38
N SER A 338 30.49 22.42 1.66
CA SER A 338 31.48 21.83 2.56
C SER A 338 31.64 20.33 2.29
N HIS A 339 32.80 19.78 2.63
CA HIS A 339 33.07 18.34 2.51
C HIS A 339 32.07 17.49 3.31
N GLY A 340 31.80 17.88 4.57
CA GLY A 340 30.81 17.21 5.42
C GLY A 340 29.41 17.24 4.81
N ALA A 341 28.98 18.38 4.26
CA ALA A 341 27.69 18.47 3.58
C ALA A 341 27.63 17.54 2.36
N ALA A 342 28.71 17.44 1.58
CA ALA A 342 28.75 16.52 0.44
C ALA A 342 28.64 15.06 0.87
N MET A 343 29.33 14.63 1.93
CA MET A 343 29.28 13.25 2.42
C MET A 343 27.91 12.85 2.94
N ASP A 344 27.25 13.75 3.66
CA ASP A 344 25.93 13.47 4.24
C ASP A 344 24.81 13.51 3.18
N THR A 345 24.92 14.41 2.19
CA THR A 345 23.84 14.62 1.21
C THR A 345 23.98 13.77 -0.05
N ALA A 346 25.20 13.38 -0.45
CA ALA A 346 25.42 12.66 -1.70
C ALA A 346 24.72 11.30 -1.79
N PRO A 347 24.68 10.43 -0.76
CA PRO A 347 23.95 9.15 -0.84
C PRO A 347 22.47 9.35 -1.18
N ALA A 348 21.82 10.32 -0.54
CA ALA A 348 20.42 10.66 -0.82
C ALA A 348 20.24 11.22 -2.24
N LEU A 349 21.17 12.05 -2.72
CA LEU A 349 21.15 12.56 -4.09
C LEU A 349 21.38 11.47 -5.14
N ILE A 350 22.22 10.48 -4.87
CA ILE A 350 22.46 9.33 -5.75
C ILE A 350 21.17 8.49 -5.87
N GLU A 351 20.49 8.21 -4.76
CA GLU A 351 19.20 7.51 -4.80
C GLU A 351 18.13 8.30 -5.55
N PHE A 352 18.08 9.61 -5.33
CA PHE A 352 17.17 10.50 -6.05
C PHE A 352 17.46 10.50 -7.55
N GLN A 353 18.73 10.58 -7.95
CA GLN A 353 19.15 10.52 -9.35
C GLN A 353 18.77 9.17 -9.99
N LYS A 354 18.99 8.04 -9.30
CA LYS A 354 18.54 6.72 -9.78
C LYS A 354 17.03 6.66 -10.01
N LYS A 355 16.24 7.25 -9.11
CA LYS A 355 14.77 7.33 -9.26
C LYS A 355 14.37 8.21 -10.45
N LEU A 356 15.00 9.36 -10.63
CA LEU A 356 14.79 10.22 -11.79
C LEU A 356 15.15 9.51 -13.09
N ASP A 357 16.32 8.87 -13.17
CA ASP A 357 16.76 8.15 -14.36
C ASP A 357 15.82 6.98 -14.68
N ALA A 358 15.33 6.26 -13.67
CA ALA A 358 14.32 5.22 -13.85
C ALA A 358 13.00 5.79 -14.41
N GLN A 359 12.56 6.96 -13.94
CA GLN A 359 11.37 7.64 -14.46
C GLN A 359 11.56 8.13 -15.90
N VAL A 360 12.70 8.74 -16.21
CA VAL A 360 13.04 9.19 -17.57
C VAL A 360 13.12 7.99 -18.51
N LYS A 361 13.72 6.87 -18.07
CA LYS A 361 13.76 5.62 -18.84
C LYS A 361 12.34 5.09 -19.08
N LEU A 362 11.50 5.02 -18.05
CA LEU A 362 10.12 4.57 -18.19
C LEU A 362 9.30 5.48 -19.12
N ALA A 363 9.53 6.79 -19.08
CA ALA A 363 8.91 7.75 -20.00
C ALA A 363 9.38 7.51 -21.45
N LYS A 364 10.68 7.31 -21.67
CA LYS A 364 11.25 6.96 -22.98
C LYS A 364 10.71 5.63 -23.51
N ASP A 365 10.66 4.60 -22.68
CA ASP A 365 10.11 3.30 -23.04
C ASP A 365 8.61 3.39 -23.38
N ARG A 366 7.86 4.21 -22.65
CA ARG A 366 6.43 4.46 -22.92
C ARG A 366 6.23 5.24 -24.22
N ALA A 367 7.08 6.23 -24.48
CA ALA A 367 7.09 6.96 -25.74
C ALA A 367 7.44 6.03 -26.91
N ALA A 368 8.48 5.21 -26.78
CA ALA A 368 8.87 4.22 -27.77
C ALA A 368 7.74 3.20 -28.05
N ARG A 369 7.08 2.68 -27.01
CA ARG A 369 5.91 1.80 -27.16
C ARG A 369 4.73 2.50 -27.84
N SER A 370 4.51 3.78 -27.54
CA SER A 370 3.44 4.56 -28.19
C SER A 370 3.79 4.82 -29.66
N ASN A 371 5.03 5.16 -29.97
CA ASN A 371 5.52 5.36 -31.33
C ASN A 371 5.53 4.07 -32.16
N ALA A 372 5.67 2.90 -31.51
CA ALA A 372 5.56 1.59 -32.15
C ALA A 372 4.10 1.13 -32.37
N ASP A 373 3.10 1.79 -31.78
CA ASP A 373 1.70 1.46 -31.99
C ASP A 373 1.27 1.89 -33.41
N ARG A 374 0.88 0.92 -34.23
CA ARG A 374 0.41 1.16 -35.61
C ARG A 374 -0.75 2.15 -35.67
N SER A 375 -1.62 2.14 -34.65
CA SER A 375 -2.75 3.07 -34.52
C SER A 375 -2.27 4.50 -34.31
N TYR A 376 -1.22 4.68 -33.51
CA TYR A 376 -0.61 5.98 -33.26
C TYR A 376 0.15 6.49 -34.49
N GLN A 377 0.89 5.62 -35.20
CA GLN A 377 1.55 6.00 -36.45
C GLN A 377 0.54 6.43 -37.52
N GLN A 378 -0.59 5.73 -37.63
CA GLN A 378 -1.66 6.10 -38.56
C GLN A 378 -2.29 7.44 -38.16
N ALA A 379 -2.64 7.61 -36.87
CA ALA A 379 -3.17 8.87 -36.37
C ALA A 379 -2.20 10.04 -36.58
N SER A 380 -0.91 9.84 -36.34
CA SER A 380 0.13 10.87 -36.52
C SER A 380 0.25 11.31 -37.98
N LYS A 381 0.15 10.37 -38.94
CA LYS A 381 0.11 10.67 -40.38
C LYS A 381 -1.16 11.43 -40.78
N GLU A 382 -2.32 11.01 -40.29
CA GLU A 382 -3.61 11.64 -40.60
C GLU A 382 -3.72 13.05 -39.99
N CYS A 383 -3.17 13.25 -38.78
CA CYS A 383 -3.27 14.49 -38.02
C CYS A 383 -2.07 15.44 -38.20
N ARG A 384 -1.12 15.15 -39.10
CA ARG A 384 0.09 15.96 -39.36
C ARG A 384 0.88 16.36 -38.08
N GLY A 385 0.85 15.51 -37.05
CA GLY A 385 1.56 15.72 -35.79
C GLY A 385 0.87 16.64 -34.76
N GLU A 386 -0.36 17.09 -34.99
CA GLU A 386 -1.08 17.87 -33.97
C GLU A 386 -1.47 16.96 -32.79
N ASN A 387 -1.03 17.31 -31.56
CA ASN A 387 -1.10 16.41 -30.40
C ASN A 387 -2.53 16.04 -30.00
N THR A 388 -3.45 17.00 -30.04
CA THR A 388 -4.88 16.81 -29.70
C THR A 388 -5.55 15.87 -30.70
N CYS A 389 -5.46 16.19 -32.00
CA CYS A 389 -5.96 15.34 -33.08
C CYS A 389 -5.35 13.93 -33.01
N THR A 390 -4.03 13.81 -32.83
CA THR A 390 -3.34 12.51 -32.78
C THR A 390 -3.86 11.67 -31.61
N THR A 391 -4.10 12.27 -30.45
CA THR A 391 -4.59 11.57 -29.27
C THR A 391 -6.01 11.05 -29.47
N ASP A 392 -6.92 11.90 -29.95
CA ASP A 392 -8.32 11.54 -30.20
C ASP A 392 -8.43 10.50 -31.31
N ARG A 393 -7.68 10.68 -32.39
CA ARG A 393 -7.66 9.73 -33.51
C ARG A 393 -7.06 8.39 -33.12
N THR A 394 -5.98 8.36 -32.34
CA THR A 394 -5.41 7.12 -31.81
C THR A 394 -6.41 6.37 -30.94
N ARG A 395 -7.19 7.08 -30.12
CA ARG A 395 -8.24 6.47 -29.30
C ARG A 395 -9.31 5.80 -30.16
N VAL A 396 -9.82 6.50 -31.18
CA VAL A 396 -10.81 5.94 -32.12
C VAL A 396 -10.27 4.72 -32.86
N LEU A 397 -9.03 4.77 -33.35
CA LEU A 397 -8.40 3.63 -34.04
C LEU A 397 -8.21 2.42 -33.12
N ARG A 398 -7.84 2.63 -31.85
CA ARG A 398 -7.72 1.56 -30.86
C ARG A 398 -9.06 0.94 -30.50
N GLU A 399 -10.11 1.75 -30.37
CA GLU A 399 -11.47 1.27 -30.13
C GLU A 399 -11.97 0.43 -31.31
N ARG A 400 -11.75 0.89 -32.54
CA ARG A 400 -12.04 0.12 -33.76
C ARG A 400 -11.28 -1.19 -33.82
N ALA A 401 -9.97 -1.18 -33.57
CA ALA A 401 -9.16 -2.40 -33.54
C ALA A 401 -9.61 -3.40 -32.45
N ARG A 402 -10.19 -2.94 -31.34
CA ARG A 402 -10.80 -3.82 -30.33
C ARG A 402 -12.12 -4.41 -30.83
N GLN A 403 -12.96 -3.62 -31.48
CA GLN A 403 -14.21 -4.10 -32.07
C GLN A 403 -13.94 -5.14 -33.16
N ASP A 404 -12.95 -4.91 -34.02
CA ASP A 404 -12.55 -5.86 -35.06
C ASP A 404 -12.07 -7.18 -34.46
N LYS A 405 -11.22 -7.14 -33.41
CA LYS A 405 -10.81 -8.35 -32.68
C LYS A 405 -11.97 -9.10 -32.05
N ASN A 406 -12.93 -8.39 -31.47
CA ASN A 406 -14.13 -9.02 -30.89
C ASN A 406 -15.00 -9.64 -31.97
N ARG A 407 -15.12 -8.97 -33.13
CA ARG A 407 -15.84 -9.50 -34.29
C ARG A 407 -15.16 -10.76 -34.83
N ASP A 408 -13.84 -10.74 -34.95
CA ASP A 408 -13.05 -11.90 -35.40
C ASP A 408 -13.14 -13.07 -34.41
N ALA A 409 -13.14 -12.79 -33.11
CA ALA A 409 -13.37 -13.80 -32.08
C ALA A 409 -14.77 -14.42 -32.20
N LEU A 410 -15.81 -13.61 -32.39
CA LEU A 410 -17.17 -14.11 -32.61
C LEU A 410 -17.30 -14.94 -33.89
N ILE A 411 -16.60 -14.54 -34.96
CA ILE A 411 -16.55 -15.32 -36.21
C ILE A 411 -15.81 -16.64 -35.98
N ALA A 412 -14.69 -16.62 -35.26
CA ALA A 412 -13.93 -17.82 -34.91
C ALA A 412 -14.76 -18.78 -34.05
N ASP A 413 -15.51 -18.28 -33.07
CA ASP A 413 -16.40 -19.06 -32.22
C ASP A 413 -17.55 -19.68 -33.03
N LYS A 414 -18.17 -18.92 -33.94
CA LYS A 414 -19.19 -19.46 -34.87
C LYS A 414 -18.61 -20.54 -35.77
N LYS A 415 -17.39 -20.35 -36.28
CA LYS A 415 -16.69 -21.33 -37.14
C LYS A 415 -16.24 -22.57 -36.35
N ALA A 416 -15.94 -22.42 -35.06
CA ALA A 416 -15.66 -23.53 -34.17
C ALA A 416 -16.94 -24.32 -33.82
N ALA A 417 -18.06 -23.62 -33.60
CA ALA A 417 -19.37 -24.23 -33.38
C ALA A 417 -19.90 -24.95 -34.64
N SER A 418 -19.52 -24.50 -35.84
CA SER A 418 -19.90 -25.15 -37.10
C SER A 418 -18.98 -26.31 -37.52
N LYS A 419 -17.89 -26.60 -36.79
CA LYS A 419 -17.17 -27.85 -36.99
C LYS A 419 -18.04 -28.98 -36.43
N PRO A 420 -18.38 -30.02 -37.23
CA PRO A 420 -19.14 -31.14 -36.70
C PRO A 420 -18.36 -31.72 -35.52
N VAL A 421 -18.98 -31.69 -34.35
CA VAL A 421 -18.43 -32.35 -33.16
C VAL A 421 -18.12 -33.78 -33.60
N PRO A 422 -16.86 -34.25 -33.51
CA PRO A 422 -16.57 -35.64 -33.82
C PRO A 422 -17.45 -36.46 -32.88
N LYS A 423 -18.43 -37.18 -33.44
CA LYS A 423 -19.33 -38.05 -32.68
C LYS A 423 -18.46 -38.83 -31.71
N SER A 424 -18.81 -38.77 -30.42
CA SER A 424 -18.10 -39.55 -29.40
C SER A 424 -18.07 -41.01 -29.84
N GLU A 425 -17.00 -41.73 -29.52
CA GLU A 425 -16.86 -43.14 -29.92
C GLU A 425 -18.09 -43.97 -29.49
N ARG A 426 -18.66 -43.64 -28.33
CA ARG A 426 -19.94 -44.17 -27.85
C ARG A 426 -21.11 -43.88 -28.78
N GLN A 427 -21.23 -42.66 -29.31
CA GLN A 427 -22.30 -42.31 -30.25
C GLN A 427 -22.12 -43.00 -31.60
N ARG A 428 -20.88 -43.19 -32.06
CA ARG A 428 -20.60 -43.99 -33.27
C ARG A 428 -20.99 -45.45 -33.08
N HIS A 429 -20.77 -46.01 -31.88
CA HIS A 429 -21.24 -47.35 -31.55
C HIS A 429 -22.76 -47.46 -31.53
N ILE A 430 -23.46 -46.49 -30.93
CA ILE A 430 -24.93 -46.46 -30.91
C ILE A 430 -25.49 -46.36 -32.33
N ASP A 431 -24.96 -45.47 -33.16
CA ASP A 431 -25.40 -45.31 -34.55
C ASP A 431 -25.14 -46.58 -35.37
N LYS A 432 -23.97 -47.21 -35.20
CA LYS A 432 -23.61 -48.47 -35.86
C LYS A 432 -24.51 -49.62 -35.39
N GLN A 433 -24.91 -49.63 -34.12
CA GLN A 433 -25.83 -50.61 -33.57
C GLN A 433 -27.25 -50.41 -34.10
N GLY A 434 -27.72 -49.18 -34.22
CA GLY A 434 -29.00 -48.86 -34.87
C GLY A 434 -29.03 -49.22 -36.36
N GLU A 435 -27.88 -49.11 -37.05
CA GLU A 435 -27.74 -49.52 -38.46
C GLU A 435 -27.80 -51.05 -38.62
N LEU A 436 -27.13 -51.79 -37.72
CA LEU A 436 -27.23 -53.26 -37.66
C LEU A 436 -28.65 -53.73 -37.33
N ASP A 437 -29.34 -53.04 -36.42
CA ASP A 437 -30.74 -53.32 -36.08
C ASP A 437 -31.67 -53.05 -37.28
N ARG A 438 -31.41 -52.00 -38.07
CA ARG A 438 -32.15 -51.71 -39.32
C ARG A 438 -31.92 -52.80 -40.37
N GLN A 439 -30.67 -53.18 -40.62
CA GLN A 439 -30.32 -54.26 -41.55
C GLN A 439 -30.95 -55.59 -41.14
N SER A 440 -30.94 -55.89 -39.83
CA SER A 440 -31.61 -57.07 -39.29
C SER A 440 -33.12 -57.01 -39.55
N ARG A 441 -33.76 -55.86 -39.32
CA ARG A 441 -35.20 -55.70 -39.56
C ARG A 441 -35.57 -55.82 -41.05
N GLU A 442 -34.70 -55.34 -41.95
CA GLU A 442 -34.88 -55.48 -43.40
C GLU A 442 -34.64 -56.91 -43.90
N GLN A 443 -33.77 -57.69 -43.23
CA GLN A 443 -33.60 -59.11 -43.51
C GLN A 443 -34.75 -59.96 -42.95
N PHE A 444 -35.19 -59.72 -41.71
CA PHE A 444 -36.27 -60.49 -41.07
C PHE A 444 -37.67 -60.10 -41.54
N GLY A 445 -37.85 -58.92 -42.14
CA GLY A 445 -39.12 -58.47 -42.70
C GLY A 445 -39.50 -59.13 -44.04
N LYS A 446 -38.61 -59.92 -44.65
CA LYS A 446 -38.88 -60.59 -45.94
C LYS A 446 -39.34 -62.04 -45.80
N ASP A 447 -39.22 -62.64 -44.62
CA ASP A 447 -39.60 -64.03 -44.35
C ASP A 447 -40.66 -64.14 -43.25
N GLY A 448 -41.71 -63.33 -43.35
CA GLY A 448 -42.91 -63.45 -42.53
C GLY A 448 -43.86 -64.49 -43.11
N ASP A 449 -43.60 -65.77 -42.85
CA ASP A 449 -44.59 -66.83 -42.58
C ASP A 449 -43.97 -68.22 -42.79
N LYS A 450 -43.29 -68.73 -41.75
CA LYS A 450 -43.18 -70.17 -41.46
C LYS A 450 -42.64 -70.36 -40.05
N ALA A 451 -43.50 -70.88 -39.18
CA ALA A 451 -43.16 -71.26 -37.82
C ALA A 451 -42.11 -72.39 -37.83
N VAL A 452 -40.86 -72.06 -37.52
CA VAL A 452 -39.79 -73.04 -37.30
C VAL A 452 -39.43 -73.07 -35.82
N LYS A 453 -39.40 -74.29 -35.27
CA LYS A 453 -39.01 -74.62 -33.90
C LYS A 453 -37.67 -73.97 -33.52
N LYS A 454 -37.65 -73.21 -32.42
CA LYS A 454 -36.48 -72.52 -31.86
C LYS A 454 -35.31 -73.49 -31.65
N PRO A 455 -34.16 -73.31 -32.34
CA PRO A 455 -32.90 -73.84 -31.85
C PRO A 455 -32.45 -72.97 -30.67
N LYS A 456 -31.85 -73.60 -29.67
CA LYS A 456 -31.26 -72.94 -28.49
C LYS A 456 -29.98 -72.20 -28.91
N VAL A 457 -30.12 -71.10 -29.65
CA VAL A 457 -29.00 -70.28 -30.12
C VAL A 457 -28.48 -69.47 -28.94
N ARG A 458 -27.25 -69.75 -28.51
CA ARG A 458 -26.47 -68.88 -27.61
C ARG A 458 -26.45 -67.48 -28.22
N THR A 459 -27.07 -66.54 -27.54
CA THR A 459 -27.12 -65.14 -27.95
C THR A 459 -25.71 -64.59 -28.09
N GLU A 460 -25.48 -63.73 -29.07
CA GLU A 460 -24.19 -63.12 -29.35
C GLU A 460 -23.60 -62.39 -28.12
N ARG A 461 -24.49 -61.88 -27.27
CA ARG A 461 -24.17 -61.35 -25.94
C ARG A 461 -23.47 -62.37 -25.03
N GLN A 462 -23.89 -63.64 -25.06
CA GLN A 462 -23.24 -64.70 -24.29
C GLN A 462 -21.85 -65.03 -24.83
N ARG A 463 -21.65 -64.97 -26.16
CA ARG A 463 -20.33 -65.16 -26.77
C ARG A 463 -19.37 -64.03 -26.41
N HIS A 464 -19.85 -62.79 -26.31
CA HIS A 464 -19.03 -61.67 -25.87
C HIS A 464 -18.61 -61.78 -24.40
N ILE A 465 -19.51 -62.22 -23.51
CA ILE A 465 -19.20 -62.47 -22.10
C ILE A 465 -18.16 -63.58 -21.97
N ASP A 466 -18.35 -64.69 -22.70
CA ASP A 466 -17.41 -65.81 -22.68
C ASP A 466 -16.03 -65.39 -23.22
N LYS A 467 -15.98 -64.57 -24.28
CA LYS A 467 -14.73 -64.04 -24.88
C LYS A 467 -14.02 -63.03 -23.98
N GLN A 468 -14.76 -62.25 -23.19
CA GLN A 468 -14.20 -61.31 -22.24
C GLN A 468 -13.61 -62.02 -21.02
N GLY A 469 -14.26 -63.09 -20.54
CA GLY A 469 -13.69 -63.97 -19.51
C GLY A 469 -12.44 -64.73 -19.97
N GLU A 470 -12.32 -65.03 -21.27
CA GLU A 470 -11.14 -65.69 -21.84
C GLU A 470 -9.93 -64.74 -21.93
N LEU A 471 -10.16 -63.47 -22.27
CA LEU A 471 -9.13 -62.41 -22.26
C LEU A 471 -8.61 -62.11 -20.84
N ASP A 472 -9.51 -62.13 -19.85
CA ASP A 472 -9.13 -61.97 -18.44
C ASP A 472 -8.32 -63.17 -17.92
N ARG A 473 -8.63 -64.40 -18.36
CA ARG A 473 -7.80 -65.58 -18.09
C ARG A 473 -6.42 -65.49 -18.74
N GLN A 474 -6.35 -65.11 -20.03
CA GLN A 474 -5.07 -64.95 -20.72
C GLN A 474 -4.21 -63.88 -20.06
N SER A 475 -4.80 -62.75 -19.65
CA SER A 475 -4.07 -61.70 -18.91
C SER A 475 -3.55 -62.23 -17.57
N ARG A 476 -4.34 -63.02 -16.84
CA ARG A 476 -3.90 -63.58 -15.55
C ARG A 476 -2.80 -64.63 -15.72
N GLU A 477 -2.80 -65.39 -16.81
CA GLU A 477 -1.73 -66.34 -17.14
C GLU A 477 -0.45 -65.67 -17.66
N GLN A 478 -0.57 -64.53 -18.35
CA GLN A 478 0.59 -63.73 -18.80
C GLN A 478 1.26 -62.97 -17.67
N PHE A 479 0.50 -62.47 -16.69
CA PHE A 479 1.04 -61.70 -15.56
C PHE A 479 1.32 -62.53 -14.29
N GLY A 480 0.87 -63.79 -14.24
CA GLY A 480 1.04 -64.67 -13.09
C GLY A 480 2.33 -65.51 -13.08
N LYS A 481 3.09 -65.57 -14.19
CA LYS A 481 4.28 -66.45 -14.32
C LYS A 481 5.63 -65.76 -14.08
N ASP A 482 5.67 -64.44 -13.91
CA ASP A 482 6.90 -63.67 -13.69
C ASP A 482 7.04 -63.12 -12.26
N GLY A 483 6.38 -63.75 -11.28
CA GLY A 483 6.78 -63.61 -9.88
C GLY A 483 8.12 -64.32 -9.68
N ASP A 484 9.17 -63.54 -9.42
CA ASP A 484 10.53 -63.98 -9.06
C ASP A 484 11.57 -64.20 -10.16
N LYS A 485 11.75 -63.26 -11.10
CA LYS A 485 13.10 -62.96 -11.65
C LYS A 485 13.31 -61.48 -11.92
N ALA A 486 14.20 -60.86 -11.13
CA ALA A 486 14.65 -59.48 -11.31
C ALA A 486 15.49 -59.34 -12.60
N VAL A 487 14.85 -58.96 -13.70
CA VAL A 487 15.54 -58.51 -14.92
C VAL A 487 15.59 -56.99 -14.94
N LYS A 488 16.81 -56.43 -14.90
CA LYS A 488 17.08 -54.99 -15.09
C LYS A 488 16.56 -54.56 -16.46
N LYS A 489 15.40 -53.88 -16.50
CA LYS A 489 14.89 -53.24 -17.73
C LYS A 489 15.70 -51.97 -18.04
N PRO A 490 15.98 -51.68 -19.33
CA PRO A 490 16.57 -50.41 -19.74
C PRO A 490 15.60 -49.28 -19.39
N LYS A 491 16.11 -48.25 -18.73
CA LYS A 491 15.36 -47.06 -18.32
C LYS A 491 15.02 -46.23 -19.56
N VAL A 492 13.92 -46.53 -20.24
CA VAL A 492 13.38 -45.69 -21.31
C VAL A 492 12.88 -44.40 -20.68
N ARG A 493 13.63 -43.30 -20.90
CA ARG A 493 13.26 -41.96 -20.45
C ARG A 493 11.95 -41.54 -21.13
N THR A 494 10.93 -41.26 -20.32
CA THR A 494 9.69 -40.65 -20.78
C THR A 494 9.97 -39.22 -21.26
N GLU A 495 9.17 -38.72 -22.19
CA GLU A 495 9.28 -37.37 -22.74
C GLU A 495 9.18 -36.28 -21.67
N ARG A 496 8.39 -36.53 -20.62
CA ARG A 496 8.30 -35.69 -19.43
C ARG A 496 9.64 -35.57 -18.69
N GLN A 497 10.41 -36.66 -18.60
CA GLN A 497 11.73 -36.65 -17.96
C GLN A 497 12.75 -35.85 -18.79
N ARG A 498 12.65 -35.90 -20.12
CA ARG A 498 13.48 -35.07 -21.02
C ARG A 498 13.20 -33.57 -20.85
N HIS A 499 11.94 -33.19 -20.63
CA HIS A 499 11.59 -31.79 -20.36
C HIS A 499 12.12 -31.29 -19.02
N ILE A 500 12.04 -32.10 -17.96
CA ILE A 500 12.58 -31.75 -16.64
C ILE A 500 14.10 -31.58 -16.70
N ASP A 501 14.80 -32.51 -17.38
CA ASP A 501 16.26 -32.44 -17.52
C ASP A 501 16.68 -31.21 -18.35
N LYS A 502 15.94 -30.89 -19.42
CA LYS A 502 16.18 -29.70 -20.25
C LYS A 502 15.93 -28.39 -19.49
N GLN A 503 14.96 -28.38 -18.58
CA GLN A 503 14.68 -27.22 -17.74
C GLN A 503 15.76 -27.01 -16.67
N GLY A 504 16.26 -28.09 -16.07
CA GLY A 504 17.41 -28.03 -15.16
C GLY A 504 18.72 -27.57 -15.82
N GLU A 505 18.92 -27.87 -17.11
CA GLU A 505 20.06 -27.34 -17.88
C GLU A 505 19.98 -25.83 -18.12
N LEU A 506 18.78 -25.30 -18.40
CA LEU A 506 18.58 -23.85 -18.56
C LEU A 506 18.84 -23.12 -17.24
N ASP A 507 18.33 -23.66 -16.13
CA ASP A 507 18.56 -23.08 -14.79
C ASP A 507 20.05 -23.10 -14.38
N ARG A 508 20.82 -24.11 -14.82
CA ARG A 508 22.29 -24.15 -14.61
C ARG A 508 23.02 -23.08 -15.42
N LYS A 509 22.66 -22.91 -16.69
CA LYS A 509 23.26 -21.87 -17.56
C LYS A 509 22.98 -20.47 -17.04
N ASP A 510 21.77 -20.22 -16.56
CA ASP A 510 21.41 -18.94 -15.96
C ASP A 510 22.20 -18.67 -14.67
N ARG A 511 22.46 -19.72 -13.86
CA ARG A 511 23.26 -19.60 -12.63
C ARG A 511 24.75 -19.37 -12.90
N GLU A 512 25.29 -19.95 -13.97
CA GLU A 512 26.68 -19.73 -14.41
C GLU A 512 26.86 -18.31 -14.99
N GLN A 513 25.90 -17.79 -15.74
CA GLN A 513 25.91 -16.40 -16.23
C GLN A 513 25.81 -15.37 -15.09
N LEU A 514 25.15 -15.72 -13.98
CA LEU A 514 24.99 -14.84 -12.82
C LEU A 514 26.18 -14.87 -11.83
N GLY A 515 27.26 -15.61 -12.11
CA GLY A 515 28.50 -15.56 -11.34
C GLY A 515 28.40 -15.99 -9.87
N THR A 516 27.29 -16.63 -9.46
CA THR A 516 27.10 -17.07 -8.07
C THR A 516 27.80 -18.39 -7.81
N LYS A 517 29.03 -18.33 -7.30
CA LYS A 517 29.73 -19.51 -6.75
C LYS A 517 28.90 -20.13 -5.61
N PRO A 518 28.72 -21.46 -5.55
CA PRO A 518 28.05 -22.09 -4.42
C PRO A 518 28.92 -21.98 -3.16
N VAL A 519 28.32 -21.58 -2.05
CA VAL A 519 28.90 -21.65 -0.71
C VAL A 519 29.00 -23.12 -0.32
N GLU A 520 30.22 -23.64 -0.20
CA GLU A 520 30.51 -24.95 0.39
C GLU A 520 30.14 -24.93 1.88
N ASN A 521 28.99 -25.51 2.22
CA ASN A 521 28.71 -25.88 3.61
C ASN A 521 29.41 -27.21 3.92
N LYS A 522 30.57 -27.12 4.56
CA LYS A 522 31.22 -28.24 5.24
C LYS A 522 30.40 -28.63 6.47
N THR A 523 29.89 -29.84 6.47
CA THR A 523 29.33 -30.52 7.64
C THR A 523 30.46 -30.85 8.63
N PRO A 524 30.42 -30.42 9.90
CA PRO A 524 31.32 -30.95 10.91
C PRO A 524 30.68 -32.17 11.58
N THR A 525 31.30 -33.33 11.36
CA THR A 525 31.17 -34.50 12.20
C THR A 525 31.90 -34.28 13.52
N GLY A 526 31.20 -34.48 14.65
CA GLY A 526 31.78 -35.19 15.77
C GLY A 526 31.96 -34.45 17.10
N LYS A 527 31.46 -35.17 18.12
CA LYS A 527 31.96 -35.33 19.51
C LYS A 527 31.32 -34.52 20.63
N ALA A 528 30.91 -35.33 21.61
CA ALA A 528 30.38 -35.00 22.91
C ALA A 528 31.33 -34.11 23.73
N GLY A 529 30.73 -33.16 24.44
CA GLY A 529 31.38 -32.38 25.49
C GLY A 529 30.37 -32.12 26.61
N LYS A 530 30.66 -32.70 27.78
CA LYS A 530 29.94 -32.50 29.05
C LYS A 530 30.15 -31.08 29.58
N ASN A 531 29.15 -30.62 30.34
CA ASN A 531 29.18 -29.60 31.41
C ASN A 531 29.43 -28.12 31.02
N ASN A 532 28.41 -27.26 31.23
CA ASN A 532 28.35 -26.37 32.41
C ASN A 532 27.13 -25.43 32.42
N ALA A 533 26.37 -25.54 33.52
CA ALA A 533 25.73 -24.54 34.38
C ALA A 533 25.30 -23.13 33.88
N LYS A 534 24.10 -22.77 34.39
CA LYS A 534 23.63 -21.45 34.88
C LYS A 534 23.20 -20.39 33.85
N LYS A 535 21.87 -20.22 33.72
CA LYS A 535 21.06 -19.19 34.43
C LYS A 535 19.60 -19.27 33.97
N ASN A 536 18.75 -19.88 34.81
CA ASN A 536 17.30 -19.87 34.62
C ASN A 536 16.71 -18.55 35.14
N ASN A 537 15.92 -17.91 34.29
CA ASN A 537 15.17 -16.68 34.56
C ASN A 537 13.83 -17.04 35.25
N PRO A 538 13.57 -16.60 36.49
CA PRO A 538 12.39 -17.01 37.28
C PRO A 538 11.05 -16.40 36.83
N GLN A 539 11.01 -15.52 35.81
CA GLN A 539 9.77 -14.88 35.39
C GLN A 539 8.80 -15.76 34.58
N TYR A 540 9.22 -16.93 34.09
CA TYR A 540 8.37 -17.76 33.21
C TYR A 540 7.61 -18.88 33.91
N GLN A 541 7.89 -19.21 35.17
CA GLN A 541 7.19 -20.28 35.89
C GLN A 541 5.93 -19.82 36.65
N ALA A 542 5.71 -18.51 36.82
CA ALA A 542 4.51 -18.00 37.49
C ALA A 542 3.26 -17.96 36.58
N ALA A 543 3.43 -18.03 35.25
CA ALA A 543 2.31 -17.95 34.30
C ALA A 543 1.63 -19.30 34.03
N LEU A 544 2.34 -20.43 34.20
CA LEU A 544 1.81 -21.77 33.94
C LEU A 544 1.09 -22.41 35.14
N LYS A 545 1.32 -21.91 36.36
CA LYS A 545 0.66 -22.44 37.58
C LYS A 545 -0.73 -21.82 37.86
N LYS A 546 -1.14 -20.80 37.09
CA LYS A 546 -2.48 -20.18 37.20
C LYS A 546 -3.53 -20.76 36.25
N GLN A 547 -3.15 -21.63 35.30
CA GLN A 547 -4.09 -22.28 34.38
C GLN A 547 -4.50 -23.71 34.80
N SER A 548 -3.92 -24.27 35.86
CA SER A 548 -4.24 -25.63 36.33
C SER A 548 -5.01 -25.68 37.66
N MET A 549 -5.61 -24.57 38.09
CA MET A 549 -6.47 -24.51 39.30
C MET A 549 -7.86 -23.91 39.02
N ALA A 550 -8.28 -23.94 37.75
CA ALA A 550 -9.65 -23.68 37.35
C ALA A 550 -10.08 -24.76 36.35
N ALA A 551 -10.17 -26.00 36.86
CA ALA A 551 -10.92 -27.12 36.29
C ALA A 551 -11.39 -27.98 37.47
#